data_AF-A0A5K4EFG7-F1
#
_entry.id   AF-A0A5K4EFG7-F1
#
_cell.length_a   1.000
_cell.length_b   1.000
_cell.length_c   1.000
_cell.angle_alpha   90.00
_cell.angle_beta   90.00
_cell.angle_gamma   90.00
#
_symmetry.space_group_name_H-M   'P 1'
#
loop_
_entity.id
_entity.type
_entity.pdbx_description
1 polymer ?
#
loop_
_entity_poly.entity_id
_entity_poly.type
_entity_poly.pdbx_seq_one_letter_code
_entity_poly.pdbx_strand_id
1 'polypeptide(L)'
;MPIELPAFQRSVNDFVLKMKDIFSSTEVNRILSSGSEAEKMRKFYEHWCFKEAYVKALGCGLRIPLKTIECQFSDGGNELSLANELINQPDKNWAFEKHNLPQNHLAVVAWSENTYVASS
;
A
#
# COMPACT_ATOMS: atom_id res chain seq x y z
N MET A 1 2.95 -3.91 -11.45
CA MET A 1 4.22 -3.32 -11.00
C MET A 1 5.28 -4.41 -10.94
N PRO A 2 6.38 -4.33 -11.70
CA PRO A 2 7.48 -5.28 -11.55
C PRO A 2 8.12 -5.14 -10.16
N ILE A 3 8.45 -6.27 -9.51
CA ILE A 3 9.17 -6.30 -8.24
C ILE A 3 10.67 -6.42 -8.53
N GLU A 4 11.34 -5.29 -8.67
CA GLU A 4 12.78 -5.25 -8.94
C GLU A 4 13.44 -4.04 -8.29
N LEU A 5 14.72 -4.18 -7.93
CA LEU A 5 15.51 -3.02 -7.49
C LEU A 5 15.87 -2.19 -8.72
N PRO A 6 15.58 -0.88 -8.76
CA PRO A 6 15.97 -0.06 -9.91
C PRO A 6 17.48 -0.08 -10.14
N ALA A 7 17.91 -0.20 -11.40
CA ALA A 7 19.31 -0.45 -11.77
C ALA A 7 20.33 0.59 -11.23
N PHE A 8 19.88 1.81 -10.91
CA PHE A 8 20.71 2.89 -10.36
C PHE A 8 20.83 2.86 -8.82
N GLN A 9 20.17 1.92 -8.14
CA GLN A 9 20.23 1.76 -6.69
C GLN A 9 21.30 0.76 -6.28
N ARG A 10 21.96 1.04 -5.15
CA ARG A 10 23.08 0.24 -4.64
C ARG A 10 22.63 -0.92 -3.74
N SER A 11 21.54 -0.75 -3.00
CA SER A 11 20.97 -1.76 -2.10
C SER A 11 19.47 -1.54 -1.93
N VAL A 12 18.75 -2.58 -1.47
CA VAL A 12 17.31 -2.46 -1.18
C VAL A 12 17.09 -1.50 -0.02
N ASN A 13 17.91 -1.59 1.03
CA ASN A 13 17.80 -0.70 2.18
C ASN A 13 17.95 0.77 1.78
N ASP A 14 18.93 1.12 0.94
CA ASP A 14 19.12 2.50 0.47
C ASP A 14 17.90 2.97 -0.36
N PHE A 15 17.35 2.09 -1.20
CA PHE A 15 16.17 2.41 -1.99
C PHE A 15 14.95 2.67 -1.10
N VAL A 16 14.68 1.79 -0.14
CA VAL A 16 13.58 1.94 0.82
C VAL A 16 13.75 3.23 1.63
N LEU A 17 14.95 3.53 2.12
CA LEU A 17 15.24 4.74 2.90
C LEU A 17 15.09 6.02 2.08
N LYS A 18 15.44 6.02 0.80
CA LYS A 18 15.19 7.15 -0.11
C LYS A 18 13.70 7.41 -0.32
N MET A 19 12.90 6.34 -0.33
CA MET A 19 11.45 6.38 -0.56
C MET A 19 10.63 6.44 0.74
N LYS A 20 11.28 6.61 1.91
CA LYS A 20 10.64 6.53 3.22
C LYS A 20 9.46 7.48 3.42
N ASP A 21 9.43 8.63 2.73
CA ASP A 21 8.37 9.63 2.89
C ASP A 21 7.06 9.27 2.18
N ILE A 22 7.01 8.13 1.49
CA ILE A 22 5.76 7.53 0.98
C ILE A 22 5.07 6.67 2.06
N PHE A 23 5.82 6.19 3.04
CA PHE A 23 5.39 5.17 4.00
C PHE A 23 5.37 5.71 5.43
N SER A 24 4.52 5.15 6.27
CA SER A 24 4.58 5.43 7.71
C SER A 24 5.88 4.85 8.29
N SER A 25 6.34 5.37 9.42
CA SER A 25 7.53 4.83 10.11
C SER A 25 7.37 3.34 10.43
N THR A 26 6.14 2.91 10.75
CA THR A 26 5.80 1.51 11.01
C THR A 26 5.97 0.65 9.76
N GLU A 27 5.49 1.12 8.61
CA GLU A 27 5.65 0.42 7.32
C GLU A 27 7.12 0.34 6.91
N VAL A 28 7.88 1.43 7.03
CA VAL A 28 9.33 1.43 6.73
C VAL A 28 10.05 0.40 7.59
N ASN A 29 9.75 0.35 8.89
CA ASN A 29 10.33 -0.65 9.79
C ASN A 29 9.95 -2.08 9.38
N ARG A 30 8.66 -2.35 9.09
CA ARG A 30 8.21 -3.67 8.61
C ARG A 30 8.92 -4.10 7.32
N ILE A 31 9.10 -3.18 6.37
CA ILE A 31 9.82 -3.43 5.12
C ILE A 31 11.28 -3.76 5.41
N LEU A 32 11.98 -2.92 6.18
CA LEU A 32 13.41 -3.08 6.45
C LEU A 32 13.73 -4.28 7.35
N SER A 33 12.82 -4.68 8.24
CA SER A 33 12.96 -5.84 9.11
C SER A 33 12.54 -7.15 8.44
N SER A 34 12.08 -7.12 7.18
CA SER A 34 11.80 -8.33 6.42
C SER A 34 13.09 -9.09 6.09
N GLY A 35 12.99 -10.39 5.79
CA GLY A 35 14.12 -11.31 5.67
C GLY A 35 15.14 -10.94 4.58
N SER A 36 15.10 -11.66 3.47
CA SER A 36 15.97 -11.45 2.31
C SER A 36 15.69 -10.11 1.60
N GLU A 37 16.67 -9.61 0.85
CA GLU A 37 16.50 -8.41 0.01
C GLU A 37 15.31 -8.54 -0.96
N ALA A 38 15.05 -9.74 -1.48
CA ALA A 38 13.90 -10.03 -2.34
C ALA A 38 12.56 -9.88 -1.58
N GLU A 39 12.50 -10.35 -0.34
CA GLU A 39 11.31 -10.21 0.52
C GLU A 39 11.08 -8.74 0.89
N LYS A 40 12.13 -7.99 1.21
CA LYS A 40 12.04 -6.53 1.45
C LYS A 40 11.51 -5.79 0.23
N MET A 41 12.02 -6.08 -0.98
CA MET A 41 11.51 -5.48 -2.21
C MET A 41 10.06 -5.85 -2.48
N ARG A 42 9.69 -7.11 -2.26
CA ARG A 42 8.29 -7.54 -2.38
C ARG A 42 7.40 -6.78 -1.40
N LYS A 43 7.80 -6.65 -0.13
CA LYS A 43 7.05 -5.88 0.87
C LYS A 43 6.94 -4.40 0.52
N PHE A 44 8.02 -3.79 0.04
CA PHE A 44 8.00 -2.41 -0.47
C PHE A 44 6.94 -2.22 -1.54
N TYR A 45 6.95 -3.09 -2.57
CA TYR A 45 5.99 -2.97 -3.67
C TYR A 45 4.57 -3.35 -3.27
N GLU A 46 4.39 -4.24 -2.28
CA GLU A 46 3.08 -4.49 -1.65
C GLU A 46 2.54 -3.19 -1.05
N HIS A 47 3.23 -2.58 -0.09
CA HIS A 47 2.78 -1.32 0.51
C HIS A 47 2.54 -0.23 -0.54
N TRP A 48 3.43 -0.10 -1.53
CA TRP A 48 3.27 0.86 -2.63
C TRP A 48 1.98 0.62 -3.43
N CYS A 49 1.75 -0.62 -3.90
CA CYS A 49 0.61 -0.93 -4.76
C CYS A 49 -0.72 -0.77 -4.02
N PHE A 50 -0.79 -1.12 -2.73
CA PHE A 50 -2.00 -0.89 -1.93
C PHE A 50 -2.35 0.59 -1.84
N LYS A 51 -1.38 1.44 -1.51
CA LYS A 51 -1.59 2.89 -1.42
C LYS A 51 -1.99 3.49 -2.76
N GLU A 52 -1.33 3.10 -3.84
CA GLU A 52 -1.65 3.53 -5.19
C GLU A 52 -3.06 3.12 -5.63
N ALA A 53 -3.44 1.85 -5.42
CA ALA A 53 -4.76 1.36 -5.75
C ALA A 53 -5.85 2.12 -5.00
N TYR A 54 -5.61 2.35 -3.71
CA TYR A 54 -6.52 3.08 -2.84
C TYR A 54 -6.72 4.55 -3.27
N VAL A 55 -5.63 5.29 -3.50
CA VAL A 55 -5.68 6.69 -3.95
C VAL A 55 -6.35 6.81 -5.33
N LYS A 56 -6.12 5.85 -6.22
CA LYS A 56 -6.80 5.77 -7.52
C LYS A 56 -8.29 5.56 -7.37
N ALA A 57 -8.71 4.62 -6.51
CA ALA A 57 -10.12 4.36 -6.25
C ALA A 57 -10.84 5.55 -5.58
N LEU A 58 -10.13 6.35 -4.78
CA LEU A 58 -10.64 7.61 -4.23
C LEU A 58 -10.84 8.71 -5.28
N GLY A 59 -10.14 8.66 -6.43
CA GLY A 59 -10.21 9.69 -7.47
C GLY A 59 -9.56 11.04 -7.09
N CYS A 60 -8.76 11.07 -6.02
CA CYS A 60 -8.19 12.30 -5.46
C CYS A 60 -6.84 12.73 -6.09
N GLY A 61 -6.22 11.85 -6.89
CA GLY A 61 -4.92 12.10 -7.52
C GLY A 61 -3.79 12.34 -6.50
N LEU A 62 -2.81 13.17 -6.85
CA LEU A 62 -1.63 13.46 -6.02
C LEU A 62 -1.89 14.40 -4.82
N ARG A 63 -3.16 14.72 -4.52
CA ARG A 63 -3.53 15.68 -3.47
C ARG A 63 -3.37 15.11 -2.06
N ILE A 64 -3.31 13.78 -1.94
CA ILE A 64 -3.19 13.09 -0.65
C ILE A 64 -1.74 12.63 -0.46
N PRO A 65 -1.04 13.07 0.61
CA PRO A 65 0.27 12.56 0.93
C PRO A 65 0.19 11.07 1.31
N LEU A 66 0.84 10.19 0.54
CA LEU A 66 0.79 8.73 0.76
C LEU A 66 1.23 8.31 2.17
N LYS A 67 2.08 9.11 2.82
CA LYS A 67 2.55 8.91 4.19
C LYS A 67 1.43 8.87 5.23
N THR A 68 0.28 9.52 4.96
CA THR A 68 -0.85 9.58 5.90
C THR A 68 -1.78 8.37 5.83
N ILE A 69 -1.53 7.45 4.89
CA ILE A 69 -2.25 6.18 4.74
C ILE A 69 -1.35 5.10 5.34
N GLU A 70 -1.82 4.25 6.25
CA GLU A 70 -1.03 3.13 6.78
C GLU A 70 -1.67 1.78 6.43
N CYS A 71 -1.04 1.01 5.55
CA CYS A 71 -1.51 -0.34 5.25
C CYS A 71 -1.07 -1.31 6.36
N GLN A 72 -2.02 -2.07 6.91
CA GLN A 72 -1.74 -3.09 7.93
C GLN A 72 -2.21 -4.46 7.46
N PHE A 73 -1.27 -5.29 7.01
CA PHE A 73 -1.58 -6.63 6.59
C PHE A 73 -1.71 -7.54 7.83
N SER A 74 -2.93 -7.99 8.16
CA SER A 74 -3.12 -9.13 9.06
C SER A 74 -2.62 -10.41 8.37
N ASP A 75 -2.53 -11.54 9.09
CA ASP A 75 -2.15 -12.84 8.48
C ASP A 75 -3.11 -13.31 7.36
N GLY A 76 -4.26 -12.63 7.20
CA GLY A 76 -5.21 -12.74 6.07
C GLY A 76 -5.06 -11.67 4.97
N GLY A 77 -4.17 -10.70 5.14
CA GLY A 77 -3.59 -9.91 4.05
C GLY A 77 -4.23 -8.57 3.66
N ASN A 78 -5.36 -8.14 4.23
CA ASN A 78 -6.20 -7.13 3.58
C ASN A 78 -6.75 -6.00 4.48
N GLU A 79 -6.14 -5.66 5.62
CA GLU A 79 -6.64 -4.55 6.46
C GLU A 79 -5.93 -3.22 6.13
N LEU A 80 -6.70 -2.14 6.00
CA LEU A 80 -6.17 -0.80 5.76
C LEU A 80 -6.52 0.09 6.94
N SER A 81 -5.51 0.65 7.61
CA SER A 81 -5.71 1.65 8.66
C SER A 81 -5.44 3.04 8.12
N LEU A 82 -6.44 3.92 8.19
CA LEU A 82 -6.33 5.26 7.65
C LEU A 82 -6.01 6.23 8.79
N ALA A 83 -4.84 6.86 8.75
CA ALA A 83 -4.41 7.78 9.80
C ALA A 83 -4.89 9.23 9.56
N ASN A 84 -5.96 9.46 8.78
CA ASN A 84 -6.45 10.80 8.48
C ASN A 84 -7.96 10.85 8.18
N GLU A 85 -8.66 11.82 8.78
CA GLU A 85 -10.10 12.07 8.61
C GLU A 85 -10.50 12.39 7.17
N LEU A 86 -9.61 13.03 6.38
CA LEU A 86 -9.87 13.32 4.95
C LEU A 86 -10.08 12.06 4.10
N ILE A 87 -9.61 10.94 4.60
CA ILE A 87 -9.56 9.67 3.91
C ILE A 87 -10.43 8.62 4.60
N ASN A 88 -10.71 8.83 5.88
CA ASN A 88 -11.67 8.06 6.66
C ASN A 88 -13.07 8.34 6.13
N GLN A 89 -13.54 7.48 5.22
CA GLN A 89 -14.89 7.52 4.65
C GLN A 89 -15.75 6.50 5.40
N PRO A 90 -16.40 6.88 6.52
CA PRO A 90 -17.12 5.94 7.40
C PRO A 90 -18.32 5.29 6.72
N ASP A 91 -18.82 5.90 5.65
CA ASP A 91 -19.89 5.43 4.77
C ASP A 91 -19.40 4.45 3.70
N LYS A 92 -18.09 4.14 3.66
CA LYS A 92 -17.51 3.24 2.67
C LYS A 92 -16.84 2.04 3.31
N ASN A 93 -17.24 0.86 2.84
CA ASN A 93 -16.57 -0.37 3.16
C ASN A 93 -15.50 -0.66 2.09
N TRP A 94 -14.22 -0.51 2.44
CA TRP A 94 -13.11 -0.71 1.52
C TRP A 94 -12.67 -2.17 1.46
N ALA A 95 -12.47 -2.66 0.24
CA ALA A 95 -11.97 -3.98 -0.05
C ALA A 95 -10.77 -3.93 -1.01
N PHE A 96 -9.89 -4.92 -0.87
CA PHE A 96 -8.65 -5.02 -1.62
C PHE A 96 -8.40 -6.44 -2.08
N GLU A 97 -7.84 -6.57 -3.28
CA GLU A 97 -7.33 -7.82 -3.81
C GLU A 97 -5.89 -7.67 -4.29
N LYS A 98 -5.04 -8.60 -3.86
CA LYS A 98 -3.65 -8.69 -4.28
C LYS A 98 -3.46 -9.84 -5.25
N HIS A 99 -2.86 -9.55 -6.41
CA HIS A 99 -2.63 -10.51 -7.48
C HIS A 99 -1.14 -10.61 -7.78
N ASN A 100 -0.60 -11.83 -7.69
CA ASN A 100 0.74 -12.14 -8.18
C ASN A 100 0.64 -12.54 -9.65
N LEU A 101 1.18 -11.69 -10.52
CA LEU A 101 1.16 -11.89 -11.95
C LEU A 101 2.47 -12.56 -12.42
N PRO A 102 2.48 -13.18 -13.62
CA PRO A 102 3.69 -13.73 -14.21
C PRO A 102 4.84 -12.71 -14.27
N GLN A 103 6.07 -13.22 -14.43
CA GLN A 103 7.27 -12.37 -14.53
C GLN A 103 7.49 -11.46 -13.31
N ASN A 104 7.14 -11.93 -12.12
CA ASN A 104 7.35 -11.21 -10.85
C ASN A 104 6.67 -9.83 -10.80
N HIS A 105 5.46 -9.74 -11.34
CA HIS A 105 4.63 -8.54 -11.28
C HIS A 105 3.61 -8.63 -10.14
N LEU A 106 3.35 -7.49 -9.51
CA LEU A 106 2.31 -7.31 -8.52
C LEU A 106 1.20 -6.40 -9.06
N ALA A 107 -0.04 -6.78 -8.83
CA ALA A 107 -1.19 -5.91 -8.99
C ALA A 107 -2.01 -5.88 -7.69
N VAL A 108 -2.55 -4.72 -7.37
CA VAL A 108 -3.51 -4.55 -6.29
C VAL A 108 -4.72 -3.82 -6.86
N VAL A 109 -5.90 -4.34 -6.57
CA VAL A 109 -7.19 -3.72 -6.91
C VAL A 109 -7.82 -3.26 -5.61
N ALA A 110 -8.39 -2.06 -5.62
CA ALA A 110 -9.11 -1.47 -4.50
C ALA A 110 -10.48 -1.02 -4.97
N TRP A 111 -11.51 -1.29 -4.17
CA TRP A 111 -12.86 -0.79 -4.39
C TRP A 111 -13.55 -0.55 -3.05
N SER A 112 -14.64 0.21 -3.08
CA SER A 112 -15.51 0.38 -1.92
C SER A 112 -16.96 0.24 -2.30
N GLU A 113 -17.74 -0.26 -1.35
CA GLU A 113 -19.19 -0.27 -1.41
C GLU A 113 -19.73 0.74 -0.40
N ASN A 114 -20.80 1.45 -0.77
CA ASN A 114 -21.47 2.32 0.17
C ASN A 114 -22.20 1.46 1.21
N THR A 115 -22.01 1.77 2.48
CA THR A 115 -22.84 1.20 3.55
C THR A 115 -24.20 1.88 3.48
N TYR A 116 -25.09 1.38 2.62
CA TYR A 116 -26.50 1.77 2.65
C TYR A 116 -27.09 1.32 3.99
N VAL A 117 -27.15 2.22 4.96
CA VAL A 117 -28.19 2.14 5.99
C VAL A 117 -29.49 2.49 5.27
N ALA A 118 -30.28 1.46 4.96
CA ALA A 118 -31.67 1.65 4.57
C ALA A 118 -32.33 2.46 5.69
N SER A 119 -32.60 3.74 5.43
CA SER A 119 -33.47 4.55 6.27
C SER A 119 -34.85 3.91 6.23
N SER A 120 -35.28 3.46 7.41
CA SER A 120 -36.56 2.81 7.72
C SER A 120 -37.78 3.57 7.24
#